data_AF-A0A2V5KY45-F1
#
_entry.id   AF-A0A2V5KY45-F1
#
_cell.length_a   1.000
_cell.length_b   1.000
_cell.length_c   1.000
_cell.angle_alpha   90.00
_cell.angle_beta   90.00
_cell.angle_gamma   90.00
#
_symmetry.space_group_name_H-M   'P 1'
#
loop_
_entity.id
_entity.type
_entity.pdbx_description
1 polymer ?
#
loop_
_entity_poly.entity_id
_entity_poly.type
_entity_poly.pdbx_seq_one_letter_code
_entity_poly.pdbx_strand_id
1 'polypeptide(L)'
;MHGAHQEVPVLWRTEADFGNHFSSLVFGHVVMAFFLTLLYARFVPAGGAGACAMLGILVALIYAGADLITFAVQPLTTKILCGWIAGHLIQFTIAGAMIGAIYKTDSRMTT
;
A
#
# COMPACT_ATOMS: atom_id res chain seq x y z
N MET A 1 -11.24 -16.23 4.64
CA MET A 1 -10.24 -15.87 3.61
C MET A 1 -9.69 -17.08 2.84
N HIS A 2 -9.55 -18.28 3.42
CA HIS A 2 -8.88 -19.42 2.76
C HIS A 2 -9.42 -19.79 1.37
N GLY A 3 -10.75 -19.81 1.17
CA GLY A 3 -11.34 -20.07 -0.15
C GLY A 3 -11.11 -18.97 -1.19
N ALA A 4 -11.01 -17.70 -0.77
CA ALA A 4 -10.76 -16.59 -1.68
C ALA A 4 -9.31 -16.56 -2.19
N HIS A 5 -8.34 -17.06 -1.41
CA HIS A 5 -6.95 -17.19 -1.86
C HIS A 5 -6.76 -18.20 -2.97
N GLN A 6 -7.67 -19.18 -3.13
CA GLN A 6 -7.60 -20.16 -4.23
C GLN A 6 -8.11 -19.59 -5.57
N GLU A 7 -8.78 -18.45 -5.55
CA GLU A 7 -9.30 -17.79 -6.75
C GLU A 7 -8.25 -16.83 -7.37
N VAL A 8 -7.20 -16.46 -6.63
CA VAL A 8 -6.15 -15.51 -7.08
C VAL A 8 -5.15 -16.11 -8.10
N PRO A 9 -4.70 -17.38 -7.99
CA PRO A 9 -3.68 -17.94 -8.86
C PRO A 9 -4.02 -17.95 -10.36
N VAL A 10 -5.31 -17.93 -10.71
CA VAL A 10 -5.76 -17.82 -12.11
C VAL A 10 -5.33 -16.51 -12.77
N LEU A 11 -5.03 -15.48 -11.97
CA LEU A 11 -4.57 -14.16 -12.41
C LEU A 11 -3.05 -14.06 -12.52
N TRP A 12 -2.32 -15.06 -12.02
CA TRP A 12 -0.86 -15.00 -11.94
C TRP A 12 -0.22 -15.45 -13.25
N ARG A 13 0.96 -14.88 -13.52
CA ARG A 13 1.85 -15.45 -14.53
C ARG A 13 2.22 -16.88 -14.13
N THR A 14 2.59 -17.68 -15.13
CA THR A 14 3.19 -18.99 -14.86
C THR A 14 4.44 -18.82 -14.00
N GLU A 15 4.80 -19.83 -13.21
CA GLU A 15 5.91 -19.73 -12.26
C GLU A 15 7.24 -19.36 -12.95
N ALA A 16 7.52 -19.98 -14.10
CA ALA A 16 8.71 -19.69 -14.89
C ALA A 16 8.73 -18.24 -15.40
N ASP A 17 7.58 -17.71 -15.82
CA ASP A 17 7.49 -16.33 -16.30
C ASP A 17 7.50 -15.32 -15.14
N PHE A 18 6.93 -15.67 -13.99
CA PHE A 18 7.01 -14.86 -12.77
C PHE A 18 8.46 -14.66 -12.31
N GLY A 19 9.29 -15.71 -12.37
CA GLY A 19 10.72 -15.62 -12.04
C GLY A 19 11.45 -14.53 -12.83
N ASN A 20 11.16 -14.40 -14.13
CA ASN A 20 11.74 -13.36 -14.98
C ASN A 20 11.28 -11.94 -14.60
N HIS A 21 10.10 -11.81 -14.00
CA HIS A 21 9.50 -10.53 -13.61
C HIS A 21 9.70 -10.20 -12.12
N PHE A 22 10.27 -11.11 -11.32
CA PHE A 22 10.42 -10.93 -9.88
C PHE A 22 11.22 -9.66 -9.53
N SER A 23 12.28 -9.36 -10.28
CA SER A 23 13.04 -8.13 -10.10
C SER A 23 12.18 -6.87 -10.31
N SER A 24 11.25 -6.91 -11.28
CA SER A 24 10.31 -5.80 -11.52
C SER A 24 9.32 -5.66 -10.37
N LEU A 25 8.88 -6.76 -9.76
CA LEU A 25 8.01 -6.75 -8.58
C LEU A 25 8.71 -6.07 -7.40
N VAL A 26 9.96 -6.48 -7.11
CA VAL A 26 10.76 -5.89 -6.03
C VAL A 26 11.00 -4.41 -6.28
N PHE A 27 11.39 -4.04 -7.51
CA PHE A 27 11.58 -2.64 -7.88
C PHE A 27 10.31 -1.81 -7.67
N GLY A 28 9.14 -2.33 -8.08
CA GLY A 28 7.85 -1.67 -7.84
C GLY A 28 7.58 -1.41 -6.35
N HIS A 29 7.88 -2.37 -5.47
CA HIS A 29 7.75 -2.18 -4.02
C HIS A 29 8.69 -1.11 -3.47
N VAL A 30 9.95 -1.08 -3.94
CA VAL A 30 10.93 -0.06 -3.55
C VAL A 30 10.46 1.33 -3.97
N VAL A 31 10.01 1.48 -5.21
CA VAL A 31 9.46 2.74 -5.74
C VAL A 31 8.27 3.20 -4.89
N MET A 32 7.31 2.30 -4.64
CA MET A 32 6.13 2.60 -3.83
C MET A 32 6.52 3.06 -2.42
N ALA A 33 7.39 2.31 -1.74
CA ALA A 33 7.84 2.65 -0.38
C ALA A 33 8.56 4.00 -0.33
N PHE A 34 9.43 4.27 -1.32
CA PHE A 34 10.18 5.53 -1.40
C PHE A 34 9.25 6.74 -1.56
N PHE A 35 8.36 6.72 -2.56
CA PHE A 35 7.44 7.84 -2.80
C PHE A 35 6.40 8.00 -1.70
N LEU A 36 5.94 6.90 -1.11
CA LEU A 36 5.05 6.95 0.05
C LEU A 36 5.74 7.65 1.23
N THR A 37 7.01 7.31 1.50
CA THR A 37 7.80 7.97 2.56
C THR A 37 7.99 9.47 2.29
N LEU A 38 8.26 9.86 1.04
CA LEU A 38 8.35 11.27 0.65
C LEU A 38 7.02 12.00 0.83
N LEU A 39 5.90 11.36 0.51
CA LEU A 39 4.56 11.91 0.74
C LEU A 39 4.35 12.21 2.23
N TYR A 40 4.68 11.27 3.10
CA TYR A 40 4.61 11.46 4.55
C TYR A 40 5.51 12.60 5.03
N ALA A 41 6.77 12.63 4.60
CA ALA A 41 7.71 13.69 4.97
C ALA A 41 7.24 15.08 4.52
N ARG A 42 6.57 15.17 3.36
CA ARG A 42 6.09 16.44 2.80
C ARG A 42 4.82 16.95 3.46
N PHE A 43 3.84 16.08 3.67
CA PHE A 43 2.49 16.48 4.11
C PHE A 43 2.28 16.35 5.62
N VAL A 44 3.18 15.67 6.33
CA VAL A 44 3.18 15.60 7.79
C VAL A 44 4.58 15.97 8.32
N PRO A 45 5.02 17.23 8.14
CA PRO A 45 6.40 17.66 8.46
C PRO A 45 6.71 17.62 9.96
N ALA A 46 5.69 17.74 10.82
CA ALA A 46 5.83 17.56 12.27
C ALA A 46 5.91 16.09 12.70
N GLY A 47 5.71 15.15 11.76
CA GLY A 47 5.52 13.73 12.06
C GLY A 47 4.25 13.46 12.85
N GLY A 48 4.21 12.31 13.51
CA GLY A 48 3.11 11.90 14.38
C GLY A 48 2.29 10.74 13.81
N ALA A 49 2.13 9.70 14.64
CA ALA A 49 1.46 8.47 14.24
C ALA A 49 0.03 8.69 13.75
N GLY A 50 -0.75 9.56 14.39
CA GLY A 50 -2.14 9.82 14.02
C GLY A 50 -2.31 10.52 12.66
N ALA A 51 -1.52 11.58 12.43
CA ALA A 51 -1.57 12.32 11.16
C ALA A 51 -1.08 11.48 9.98
N CYS A 52 -0.02 10.69 10.17
CA CYS A 52 0.45 9.75 9.16
C CYS A 52 -0.50 8.54 8.99
N ALA A 53 -1.19 8.07 10.04
CA ALA A 53 -2.23 7.05 9.88
C ALA A 53 -3.35 7.55 8.96
N MET A 54 -3.82 8.78 9.17
CA MET A 54 -4.85 9.40 8.32
C MET A 54 -4.40 9.54 6.86
N LEU A 55 -3.17 10.01 6.63
CA LEU A 55 -2.63 10.08 5.27
C LEU A 55 -2.49 8.67 4.65
N GLY A 56 -2.21 7.63 5.45
CA GLY A 56 -2.25 6.23 5.01
C GLY A 56 -3.63 5.76 4.58
N ILE A 57 -4.68 6.15 5.29
CA ILE A 57 -6.07 5.88 4.90
C ILE A 57 -6.38 6.53 3.55
N LEU A 58 -5.97 7.78 3.34
CA LEU A 58 -6.18 8.48 2.06
C LEU A 58 -5.47 7.76 0.90
N VAL A 59 -4.25 7.28 1.11
CA VAL A 59 -3.53 6.47 0.12
C VAL A 59 -4.24 5.14 -0.13
N ALA A 60 -4.74 4.46 0.91
CA ALA A 60 -5.52 3.24 0.76
C ALA A 60 -6.78 3.44 -0.10
N LEU A 61 -7.47 4.58 0.04
CA LEU A 61 -8.65 4.90 -0.77
C LEU A 61 -8.30 5.12 -2.24
N ILE A 62 -7.12 5.68 -2.55
CA ILE A 62 -6.62 5.75 -3.93
C ILE A 62 -6.40 4.34 -4.49
N TYR A 63 -5.79 3.45 -3.70
CA TYR A 63 -5.61 2.04 -4.08
C TYR A 63 -6.94 1.30 -4.26
N ALA A 64 -7.95 1.57 -3.43
CA ALA A 64 -9.28 1.01 -3.63
C ALA A 64 -9.88 1.38 -5.00
N GLY A 65 -9.59 2.58 -5.50
CA GLY A 65 -9.93 2.97 -6.87
C GLY A 65 -9.19 2.14 -7.93
N ALA A 66 -7.89 1.89 -7.72
CA ALA A 66 -7.10 1.04 -8.61
C ALA A 66 -7.58 -0.43 -8.59
N ASP A 67 -8.01 -0.94 -7.44
CA ASP A 67 -8.58 -2.28 -7.30
C ASP A 67 -9.91 -2.39 -8.05
N LEU A 68 -10.76 -1.36 -8.00
CA LEU A 68 -12.01 -1.31 -8.77
C LEU A 68 -11.76 -1.32 -10.28
N ILE A 69 -10.74 -0.59 -10.75
CA ILE A 69 -10.33 -0.61 -12.16
C ILE A 69 -9.86 -2.02 -12.54
N THR A 70 -9.02 -2.63 -11.70
CA THR A 70 -8.51 -4.00 -11.86
C THR A 70 -9.65 -5.01 -11.92
N PHE A 71 -10.63 -4.89 -11.03
CA PHE A 71 -11.83 -5.71 -11.01
C PHE A 71 -12.66 -5.60 -12.31
N ALA A 72 -12.65 -4.44 -12.97
CA ALA A 72 -13.34 -4.25 -14.23
C ALA A 72 -12.62 -4.90 -15.43
N VAL A 73 -11.28 -4.98 -15.40
CA VAL A 73 -10.47 -5.48 -16.53
C VAL A 73 -9.99 -6.92 -16.37
N GLN A 74 -10.01 -7.45 -15.15
CA GLN A 74 -9.59 -8.81 -14.83
C GLN A 74 -10.72 -9.58 -14.15
N PRO A 75 -10.78 -10.92 -14.29
CA PRO A 75 -11.82 -11.74 -13.70
C PRO A 75 -11.61 -11.93 -12.19
N LEU A 76 -11.62 -10.85 -11.42
CA LEU A 76 -11.56 -10.87 -9.96
C LEU A 76 -12.95 -11.17 -9.38
N THR A 77 -12.98 -11.91 -8.28
CA THR A 77 -14.23 -12.08 -7.53
C THR A 77 -14.44 -10.91 -6.57
N THR A 78 -15.71 -10.61 -6.27
CA THR A 78 -16.05 -9.56 -5.30
C THR A 78 -15.46 -9.83 -3.91
N LYS A 79 -15.25 -11.12 -3.57
CA LYS A 79 -14.60 -11.52 -2.32
C LYS A 79 -13.14 -11.08 -2.25
N ILE A 80 -12.39 -11.28 -3.34
CA ILE A 80 -10.98 -10.84 -3.45
C ILE A 80 -10.92 -9.32 -3.41
N LEU A 81 -11.78 -8.63 -4.18
CA LEU A 81 -11.84 -7.17 -4.20
C LEU A 81 -12.02 -6.58 -2.80
N CYS A 82 -13.05 -7.02 -2.06
CA CYS A 82 -13.29 -6.54 -0.69
C CYS A 82 -12.12 -6.87 0.24
N GLY A 83 -11.50 -8.04 0.06
CA GLY A 83 -10.31 -8.44 0.82
C GLY A 83 -9.10 -7.55 0.57
N TRP A 84 -8.86 -7.16 -0.69
CA TRP A 84 -7.77 -6.25 -1.06
C TRP A 84 -8.00 -4.84 -0.53
N ILE A 85 -9.20 -4.29 -0.69
CA ILE A 85 -9.54 -2.96 -0.15
C ILE A 85 -9.35 -2.93 1.37
N ALA A 86 -9.88 -3.92 2.08
CA ALA A 86 -9.70 -4.03 3.53
C ALA A 86 -8.21 -4.20 3.91
N GLY A 87 -7.47 -5.01 3.16
CA GLY A 87 -6.04 -5.21 3.32
C GLY A 87 -5.24 -3.93 3.15
N HIS A 88 -5.51 -3.15 2.08
CA HIS A 88 -4.88 -1.86 1.85
C HIS A 88 -5.18 -0.87 2.96
N LEU A 89 -6.43 -0.80 3.42
CA LEU A 89 -6.82 0.08 4.50
C LEU A 89 -6.02 -0.22 5.78
N ILE A 90 -5.89 -1.50 6.14
CA ILE A 90 -5.09 -1.93 7.30
C ILE A 90 -3.60 -1.64 7.07
N GLN A 91 -3.06 -2.08 5.92
CA GLN A 91 -1.64 -2.00 5.60
C GLN A 91 -1.13 -0.56 5.59
N PHE A 92 -1.79 0.34 4.86
CA PHE A 92 -1.35 1.73 4.74
C PHE A 92 -1.61 2.53 6.02
N THR A 93 -2.65 2.21 6.78
CA THR A 93 -2.86 2.83 8.11
C THR A 93 -1.72 2.48 9.06
N ILE A 94 -1.34 1.20 9.15
CA ILE A 94 -0.25 0.75 10.02
C ILE A 94 1.09 1.30 9.52
N ALA A 95 1.36 1.22 8.22
CA ALA A 95 2.59 1.76 7.64
C ALA A 95 2.72 3.27 7.89
N GLY A 96 1.65 4.02 7.69
CA GLY A 96 1.60 5.45 8.00
C GLY A 96 1.86 5.72 9.49
N ALA A 97 1.19 5.02 10.38
CA ALA A 97 1.41 5.15 11.82
C ALA A 97 2.87 4.86 12.22
N MET A 98 3.47 3.80 11.66
CA MET A 98 4.88 3.44 11.88
C MET A 98 5.83 4.53 11.38
N ILE A 99 5.64 5.00 10.14
CA ILE A 99 6.47 6.07 9.56
C ILE A 99 6.35 7.33 10.42
N GLY A 100 5.14 7.72 10.82
CA GLY A 100 4.91 8.89 11.67
C GLY A 100 5.46 8.76 13.10
N ALA A 101 5.56 7.54 13.63
CA ALA A 101 6.18 7.27 14.92
C ALA A 101 7.72 7.28 14.87
N ILE A 102 8.29 6.80 13.75
CA ILE A 102 9.74 6.79 13.51
C ILE A 102 10.24 8.18 13.13
N TYR A 103 9.45 8.93 12.35
CA TYR A 103 9.81 10.27 11.90
C TYR A 103 9.66 11.28 13.04
N LYS A 104 10.73 11.40 13.83
CA LYS A 104 10.87 12.41 14.88
C LYS A 104 11.46 13.67 14.26
N THR A 105 10.64 14.67 14.01
CA THR A 105 11.15 16.03 13.81
C THR A 105 11.75 16.46 15.13
N ASP A 106 13.08 16.47 15.20
CA ASP A 106 13.78 17.13 16.30
C ASP A 106 13.27 18.57 16.33
N SER A 107 12.71 18.98 17.45
CA SER A 107 12.34 20.37 17.74
C SER A 107 13.62 21.19 17.89
N ARG A 108 14.44 21.29 16.84
CA ARG A 108 15.59 22.20 16.75
C ARG A 108 15.25 23.35 15.82
N MET A 109 14.28 24.15 16.25
CA MET A 109 14.25 25.57 15.92
C MET A 109 13.65 26.34 17.10
N THR A 110 14.40 26.37 18.20
CA THR A 110 14.41 27.53 19.08
C THR A 110 15.27 28.59 18.43
N THR A 111 14.68 29.63 17.84
CA THR A 111 15.12 31.02 17.99
C THR A 111 13.95 31.93 17.63
#